data_AF-A0A8C5L533-F1
#
_entry.id   AF-A0A8C5L533-F1
#
_cell.length_a   1.000
_cell.length_b   1.000
_cell.length_c   1.000
_cell.angle_alpha   90.00
_cell.angle_beta   90.00
_cell.angle_gamma   90.00
#
_symmetry.space_group_name_H-M   'P 1'
#
loop_
_entity.id
_entity.type
_entity.pdbx_description
1 polymer ?
#
loop_
_entity_poly.entity_id
_entity_poly.type
_entity_poly.pdbx_seq_one_letter_code
_entity_poly.pdbx_strand_id
1 'polypeptide(L)'
;ADITNKLYQDDVKVSKLGKILLKMSPANVTSENEVQTALTLAKEKFGCVDVTVNCEGIAVAIQTYNIKKKQAHTLEDFQRVLNVNLIGTFNVIPLVAGEMSQNEPDQRGQRGVIINTASVAAFEGQVGQAAYSASKGGIVAMTLPIARDLAPIGIRVMTIAPGLFGTLLLTTLPEKVHNFLASQVPFPSRLGDPAEYAHLVQTIIENPFLNGEVIRLDGAIQMQP
;
A
#
# COMPACT_ATOMS: atom_id res chain seq x y z
N ALA A 1 4.88 20.36 -4.55
CA ALA A 1 5.45 20.32 -5.91
C ALA A 1 6.99 20.33 -5.93
N ASP A 2 7.71 20.15 -4.79
CA ASP A 2 9.16 20.40 -4.80
C ASP A 2 10.00 19.47 -3.89
N ILE A 3 9.51 18.24 -3.66
CA ILE A 3 10.29 17.18 -2.99
C ILE A 3 10.47 15.98 -3.92
N THR A 4 9.47 15.71 -4.77
CA THR A 4 9.53 14.70 -5.81
C THR A 4 10.78 14.89 -6.68
N ASN A 5 11.05 16.11 -7.18
CA ASN A 5 12.21 16.38 -8.05
C ASN A 5 13.59 16.13 -7.43
N LYS A 6 13.75 16.18 -6.09
CA LYS A 6 15.05 15.96 -5.43
C LYS A 6 15.39 14.49 -5.22
N LEU A 7 14.39 13.61 -5.18
CA LEU A 7 14.62 12.17 -5.02
C LEU A 7 14.96 11.51 -6.37
N TYR A 8 14.49 12.06 -7.50
CA TYR A 8 14.61 11.43 -8.82
C TYR A 8 16.02 11.43 -9.47
N GLN A 9 17.06 12.02 -8.86
CA GLN A 9 18.33 12.25 -9.58
C GLN A 9 19.60 11.54 -9.10
N ASP A 10 19.64 10.82 -7.98
CA ASP A 10 20.91 10.21 -7.53
C ASP A 10 20.78 8.79 -6.98
N ASP A 11 21.80 7.96 -7.28
CA ASP A 11 22.04 6.67 -6.62
C ASP A 11 22.18 6.89 -5.10
N VAL A 12 21.15 6.56 -4.32
CA VAL A 12 21.20 6.70 -2.86
C VAL A 12 22.03 5.56 -2.26
N LYS A 13 23.24 5.88 -1.76
CA LYS A 13 24.03 4.94 -0.95
C LYS A 13 23.36 4.72 0.42
N VAL A 14 22.70 3.58 0.60
CA VAL A 14 22.22 3.13 1.91
C VAL A 14 23.34 2.36 2.60
N SER A 15 23.94 2.97 3.61
CA SER A 15 25.25 2.62 4.20
C SER A 15 25.36 1.26 4.92
N LYS A 16 24.30 0.44 4.97
CA LYS A 16 24.28 -0.83 5.73
C LYS A 16 24.00 -2.10 4.91
N LEU A 17 23.70 -2.01 3.61
CA LEU A 17 23.13 -3.12 2.82
C LEU A 17 23.97 -3.51 1.58
N GLY A 18 25.23 -3.11 1.50
CA GLY A 18 26.06 -3.32 0.32
C GLY A 18 25.74 -2.33 -0.82
N LYS A 19 26.02 -2.71 -2.07
CA LYS A 19 25.71 -1.86 -3.24
C LYS A 19 24.21 -1.99 -3.57
N ILE A 20 23.39 -1.17 -2.92
CA ILE A 20 22.01 -0.95 -3.37
C ILE A 20 22.05 -0.10 -4.62
N LEU A 21 21.45 -0.62 -5.69
CA LEU A 21 21.13 0.16 -6.88
C LEU A 21 19.67 0.59 -6.74
N LEU A 22 19.44 1.88 -6.59
CA LEU A 22 18.11 2.47 -6.51
C LEU A 22 17.82 3.18 -7.82
N LYS A 23 16.66 2.91 -8.41
CA LYS A 23 16.16 3.66 -9.57
C LYS A 23 14.75 4.14 -9.28
N MET A 24 14.51 5.42 -9.53
CA MET A 24 13.19 6.01 -9.40
C MET A 24 12.56 6.19 -10.78
N SER A 25 11.26 5.89 -10.87
CA SER A 25 10.43 6.11 -12.04
C SER A 25 9.21 6.91 -11.61
N PRO A 26 8.97 8.13 -12.14
CA PRO A 26 7.70 8.79 -11.92
C PRO A 26 6.60 7.99 -12.62
N ALA A 27 5.57 7.61 -11.87
CA ALA A 27 4.40 6.93 -12.43
C ALA A 27 3.15 7.24 -11.63
N ASN A 28 2.06 7.53 -12.32
CA ASN A 28 0.72 7.49 -11.77
C ASN A 28 0.17 6.06 -11.88
N VAL A 29 -0.14 5.45 -10.74
CA VAL A 29 -0.69 4.08 -10.67
C VAL A 29 -2.04 3.93 -11.40
N THR A 30 -2.75 5.02 -11.69
CA THR A 30 -3.99 4.98 -12.49
C THR A 30 -3.73 4.99 -14.01
N SER A 31 -2.48 5.04 -14.45
CA SER A 31 -2.06 5.09 -15.85
C SER A 31 -1.32 3.80 -16.20
N GLU A 32 -1.96 2.91 -16.95
CA GLU A 32 -1.40 1.64 -17.40
C GLU A 32 -0.03 1.82 -18.08
N ASN A 33 0.08 2.80 -18.99
CA ASN A 33 1.32 3.10 -19.70
C ASN A 33 2.47 3.53 -18.78
N GLU A 34 2.19 4.33 -17.76
CA GLU A 34 3.22 4.79 -16.81
C GLU A 34 3.70 3.66 -15.91
N VAL A 35 2.78 2.80 -15.45
CA VAL A 35 3.12 1.61 -14.69
C VAL A 35 3.96 0.65 -15.53
N GLN A 36 3.57 0.39 -16.79
CA GLN A 36 4.33 -0.45 -17.70
C GLN A 36 5.74 0.12 -17.96
N THR A 37 5.84 1.45 -18.11
CA THR A 37 7.14 2.12 -18.27
C THR A 37 8.04 1.92 -17.04
N ALA A 38 7.47 2.01 -15.83
CA ALA A 38 8.22 1.76 -14.60
C ALA A 38 8.69 0.30 -14.49
N LEU A 39 7.86 -0.67 -14.88
CA LEU A 39 8.21 -2.09 -14.90
C LEU A 39 9.31 -2.40 -15.94
N THR A 40 9.20 -1.84 -17.15
CA THR A 40 10.24 -1.97 -18.18
C THR A 40 11.58 -1.43 -17.68
N LEU A 41 11.58 -0.25 -17.04
CA LEU A 41 12.80 0.31 -16.46
C LEU A 41 13.41 -0.59 -15.38
N ALA A 42 12.58 -1.16 -14.50
CA ALA A 42 13.04 -2.10 -13.47
C ALA A 42 13.70 -3.33 -14.10
N LYS A 43 13.07 -3.92 -15.13
CA LYS A 43 13.60 -5.07 -15.85
C LYS A 43 14.89 -4.77 -16.60
N GLU A 44 14.97 -3.65 -17.32
CA GLU A 44 16.20 -3.25 -18.03
C GLU A 44 17.37 -3.01 -17.07
N LYS A 45 17.09 -2.51 -15.87
CA LYS A 45 18.13 -2.16 -14.88
C LYS A 45 18.55 -3.32 -13.99
N PHE A 46 17.60 -4.20 -13.63
CA PHE A 46 17.77 -5.22 -12.60
C PHE A 46 17.54 -6.65 -13.10
N GLY A 47 17.04 -6.84 -14.31
CA GLY A 47 16.83 -8.12 -14.98
C GLY A 47 15.47 -8.77 -14.72
N CYS A 48 14.89 -8.57 -13.54
CA CYS A 48 13.60 -9.16 -13.14
C CYS A 48 12.89 -8.31 -12.08
N VAL A 49 11.66 -8.69 -11.76
CA VAL A 49 10.88 -8.14 -10.65
C VAL A 49 10.42 -9.30 -9.76
N ASP A 50 10.98 -9.41 -8.56
CA ASP A 50 10.65 -10.49 -7.61
C ASP A 50 9.56 -10.10 -6.61
N VAL A 51 9.46 -8.81 -6.29
CA VAL A 51 8.56 -8.29 -5.26
C VAL A 51 7.94 -6.97 -5.70
N THR A 52 6.65 -6.81 -5.41
CA THR A 52 5.93 -5.53 -5.54
C THR A 52 5.25 -5.18 -4.24
N VAL A 53 5.40 -3.93 -3.80
CA VAL A 53 4.72 -3.40 -2.62
C VAL A 53 3.90 -2.18 -3.04
N ASN A 54 2.57 -2.30 -3.04
CA ASN A 54 1.66 -1.20 -3.34
C ASN A 54 1.41 -0.38 -2.06
N CYS A 55 2.04 0.79 -1.93
CA CYS A 55 1.88 1.70 -0.80
C CYS A 55 0.99 2.91 -1.12
N GLU A 56 0.55 3.01 -2.37
CA GLU A 56 0.06 4.24 -2.94
C GLU A 56 -1.37 4.49 -2.47
N GLY A 57 -1.66 5.75 -2.12
CA GLY A 57 -3.02 6.10 -1.76
C GLY A 57 -3.23 7.53 -1.30
N ILE A 58 -4.48 7.93 -1.36
CA ILE A 58 -5.01 9.19 -0.84
C ILE A 58 -6.11 8.90 0.19
N ALA A 59 -6.25 9.80 1.15
CA ALA A 59 -7.31 9.77 2.14
C ALA A 59 -8.08 11.10 2.10
N VAL A 60 -9.40 11.03 2.27
CA VAL A 60 -10.29 12.18 2.43
C VAL A 60 -11.21 11.93 3.62
N ALA A 61 -11.66 12.99 4.28
CA ALA A 61 -12.64 12.93 5.35
C ALA A 61 -13.89 13.74 4.95
N ILE A 62 -14.87 13.07 4.33
CA ILE A 62 -16.09 13.68 3.81
C ILE A 62 -17.28 12.83 4.26
N GLN A 63 -18.17 13.40 5.07
CA GLN A 63 -19.40 12.73 5.49
C GLN A 63 -20.28 12.43 4.28
N THR A 64 -20.89 11.25 4.23
CA THR A 64 -21.86 10.86 3.19
C THR A 64 -22.93 11.94 2.98
N TYR A 65 -23.42 12.51 4.08
CA TYR A 65 -24.20 13.73 4.09
C TYR A 65 -23.80 14.57 5.31
N ASN A 66 -23.40 15.82 5.08
CA ASN A 66 -23.10 16.77 6.14
C ASN A 66 -24.35 17.60 6.48
N ILE A 67 -24.95 17.35 7.64
CA ILE A 67 -26.18 18.02 8.08
C ILE A 67 -25.99 19.54 8.26
N LYS A 68 -24.84 19.97 8.80
CA LYS A 68 -24.56 21.39 9.07
C LYS A 68 -24.40 22.18 7.78
N LYS A 69 -23.69 21.62 6.79
CA LYS A 69 -23.48 22.21 5.47
C LYS A 69 -24.61 21.92 4.48
N LYS A 70 -25.56 21.04 4.84
CA LYS A 70 -26.63 20.51 3.98
C LYS A 70 -26.09 19.99 2.63
N GLN A 71 -24.95 19.29 2.67
CA GLN A 71 -24.19 18.91 1.48
C GLN A 71 -23.98 17.39 1.44
N ALA A 72 -24.26 16.76 0.30
CA ALA A 72 -23.93 15.37 0.05
C ALA A 72 -22.46 15.23 -0.37
N HIS A 73 -21.85 14.08 -0.05
CA HIS A 73 -20.55 13.71 -0.60
C HIS A 73 -20.62 13.67 -2.13
N THR A 74 -19.71 14.36 -2.81
CA THR A 74 -19.71 14.37 -4.28
C THR A 74 -19.36 12.98 -4.81
N LEU A 75 -19.98 12.59 -5.92
CA LEU A 75 -19.63 11.34 -6.59
C LEU A 75 -18.19 11.37 -7.12
N GLU A 76 -17.73 12.54 -7.58
CA GLU A 76 -16.38 12.76 -8.07
C GLU A 76 -15.31 12.48 -7.00
N ASP A 77 -15.47 13.00 -5.79
CA ASP A 77 -14.52 12.74 -4.71
C ASP A 77 -14.49 11.26 -4.33
N PHE A 78 -15.65 10.60 -4.33
CA PHE A 78 -15.73 9.17 -4.05
C PHE A 78 -14.99 8.37 -5.12
N GLN A 79 -15.28 8.63 -6.40
CA GLN A 79 -14.62 7.97 -7.53
C GLN A 79 -13.12 8.21 -7.52
N ARG A 80 -12.66 9.44 -7.24
CA ARG A 80 -11.23 9.77 -7.19
C ARG A 80 -10.46 8.92 -6.17
N VAL A 81 -11.03 8.72 -4.97
CA VAL A 81 -10.42 7.88 -3.93
C VAL A 81 -10.36 6.41 -4.36
N LEU A 82 -11.43 5.87 -4.94
CA LEU A 82 -11.44 4.51 -5.47
C LEU A 82 -10.46 4.34 -6.64
N ASN A 83 -10.42 5.31 -7.56
CA ASN A 83 -9.55 5.30 -8.73
C ASN A 83 -8.07 5.21 -8.33
N VAL A 84 -7.64 6.03 -7.37
CA VAL A 84 -6.25 6.00 -6.91
C VAL A 84 -5.96 4.76 -6.08
N ASN A 85 -6.74 4.51 -5.03
CA ASN A 85 -6.38 3.50 -4.03
C ASN A 85 -6.66 2.07 -4.52
N LEU A 86 -7.84 1.83 -5.07
CA LEU A 86 -8.30 0.48 -5.41
C LEU A 86 -7.93 0.14 -6.86
N ILE A 87 -8.38 0.96 -7.81
CA ILE A 87 -8.15 0.72 -9.23
C ILE A 87 -6.67 0.88 -9.58
N GLY A 88 -5.98 1.88 -9.00
CA GLY A 88 -4.53 2.03 -9.16
C GLY A 88 -3.74 0.82 -8.64
N THR A 89 -4.07 0.32 -7.44
CA THR A 89 -3.47 -0.92 -6.92
C THR A 89 -3.75 -2.10 -7.86
N PHE A 90 -5.00 -2.25 -8.29
CA PHE A 90 -5.36 -3.32 -9.22
C PHE A 90 -4.71 -3.18 -10.59
N ASN A 91 -4.44 -1.97 -11.09
CA ASN A 91 -3.75 -1.74 -12.36
C ASN A 91 -2.31 -2.24 -12.32
N VAL A 92 -1.62 -2.10 -11.17
CA VAL A 92 -0.25 -2.58 -11.00
C VAL A 92 -0.17 -4.12 -10.96
N ILE A 93 -1.12 -4.76 -10.28
CA ILE A 93 -1.10 -6.22 -9.99
C ILE A 93 -0.94 -7.11 -11.25
N PRO A 94 -1.80 -7.03 -12.28
CA PRO A 94 -1.72 -7.92 -13.43
C PRO A 94 -0.49 -7.64 -14.29
N LEU A 95 -0.08 -6.37 -14.42
CA LEU A 95 1.13 -5.99 -15.16
C LEU A 95 2.38 -6.59 -14.51
N VAL A 96 2.51 -6.46 -13.19
CA VAL A 96 3.66 -7.04 -12.48
C VAL A 96 3.59 -8.55 -12.37
N ALA A 97 2.40 -9.13 -12.25
CA ALA A 97 2.22 -10.58 -12.31
C ALA A 97 2.65 -11.15 -13.68
N GLY A 98 2.38 -10.42 -14.76
CA GLY A 98 2.86 -10.72 -16.10
C GLY A 98 4.39 -10.79 -16.17
N GLU A 99 5.09 -9.81 -15.60
CA GLU A 99 6.55 -9.83 -15.53
C GLU A 99 7.08 -10.93 -14.60
N MET A 100 6.52 -11.08 -13.39
CA MET A 100 6.90 -12.13 -12.44
C MET A 100 6.71 -13.54 -13.03
N SER A 101 5.69 -13.74 -13.88
CA SER A 101 5.45 -15.05 -14.52
C SER A 101 6.62 -15.53 -15.39
N GLN A 102 7.47 -14.60 -15.85
CA GLN A 102 8.65 -14.88 -16.68
C GLN A 102 9.90 -15.20 -15.85
N ASN A 103 9.87 -14.96 -14.53
CA ASN A 103 11.00 -15.30 -13.66
C ASN A 103 11.18 -16.80 -13.57
N GLU A 104 12.42 -17.29 -13.51
CA GLU A 104 12.68 -18.68 -13.14
C GLU A 104 12.16 -18.92 -11.72
N PRO A 105 11.37 -19.99 -11.48
CA PRO A 105 10.86 -20.28 -10.15
C PRO A 105 12.01 -20.68 -9.21
N ASP A 106 11.89 -20.31 -7.94
CA ASP A 106 12.80 -20.80 -6.91
C ASP A 106 12.62 -22.31 -6.66
N GLN A 107 13.39 -22.86 -5.71
CA GLN A 107 13.35 -24.29 -5.34
C GLN A 107 11.97 -24.76 -4.84
N ARG A 108 11.07 -23.84 -4.51
CA ARG A 108 9.71 -24.08 -4.00
C ARG A 108 8.64 -23.75 -5.04
N GLY A 109 9.02 -23.39 -6.27
CA GLY A 109 8.10 -23.02 -7.33
C GLY A 109 7.66 -21.55 -7.32
N GLN A 110 8.21 -20.72 -6.42
CA GLN A 110 7.81 -19.32 -6.29
C GLN A 110 8.49 -18.45 -7.34
N ARG A 111 7.72 -17.58 -8.00
CA ARG A 111 8.22 -16.61 -8.98
C ARG A 111 8.16 -15.16 -8.51
N GLY A 112 7.32 -14.85 -7.51
CA GLY A 112 7.25 -13.51 -6.95
C GLY A 112 6.26 -13.36 -5.79
N VAL A 113 6.24 -12.15 -5.22
CA VAL A 113 5.37 -11.77 -4.10
C VAL A 113 4.78 -10.38 -4.32
N ILE A 114 3.46 -10.27 -4.22
CA ILE A 114 2.73 -9.00 -4.28
C ILE A 114 2.21 -8.67 -2.88
N ILE A 115 2.52 -7.48 -2.37
CA ILE A 115 2.09 -6.99 -1.06
C ILE A 115 1.30 -5.71 -1.26
N ASN A 116 0.06 -5.66 -0.79
CA ASN A 116 -0.79 -4.49 -0.91
C ASN A 116 -0.96 -3.78 0.44
N THR A 117 -1.23 -2.48 0.39
CA THR A 117 -1.55 -1.68 1.58
C THR A 117 -3.04 -1.36 1.63
N ALA A 118 -3.77 -2.06 2.50
CA ALA A 118 -5.12 -1.73 2.90
C ALA A 118 -5.11 -0.68 4.04
N SER A 119 -5.99 -0.81 5.03
CA SER A 119 -6.03 -0.01 6.26
C SER A 119 -6.99 -0.68 7.24
N VAL A 120 -6.83 -0.43 8.54
CA VAL A 120 -7.87 -0.77 9.54
C VAL A 120 -9.23 -0.13 9.22
N ALA A 121 -9.25 0.98 8.48
CA ALA A 121 -10.49 1.60 7.99
C ALA A 121 -11.29 0.69 7.03
N ALA A 122 -10.69 -0.38 6.50
CA ALA A 122 -11.42 -1.42 5.76
C ALA A 122 -12.41 -2.19 6.63
N PHE A 123 -12.18 -2.21 7.96
CA PHE A 123 -12.96 -2.96 8.94
C PHE A 123 -13.72 -2.02 9.89
N GLU A 124 -13.05 -0.97 10.38
CA GLU A 124 -13.61 0.02 11.30
C GLU A 124 -13.52 1.44 10.70
N GLY A 125 -14.24 1.68 9.60
CA GLY A 125 -14.29 3.02 8.99
C GLY A 125 -14.92 4.07 9.93
N GLN A 126 -14.25 5.20 10.13
CA GLN A 126 -14.74 6.31 10.96
C GLN A 126 -15.73 7.22 10.20
N VAL A 127 -16.37 8.16 10.92
CA VAL A 127 -17.23 9.17 10.30
C VAL A 127 -16.46 9.97 9.24
N GLY A 128 -17.00 9.95 8.01
CA GLY A 128 -16.41 10.63 6.86
C GLY A 128 -15.40 9.80 6.06
N GLN A 129 -15.15 8.55 6.44
CA GLN A 129 -14.21 7.68 5.72
C GLN A 129 -14.88 6.77 4.68
N ALA A 130 -16.14 6.98 4.30
CA ALA A 130 -16.87 6.08 3.41
C ALA A 130 -16.10 5.71 2.12
N ALA A 131 -15.54 6.71 1.41
CA ALA A 131 -14.74 6.48 0.21
C ALA A 131 -13.42 5.74 0.50
N TYR A 132 -12.74 6.13 1.59
CA TYR A 132 -11.47 5.51 1.98
C TYR A 132 -11.67 4.05 2.41
N SER A 133 -12.63 3.78 3.28
CA SER A 133 -13.05 2.44 3.71
C SER A 133 -13.48 1.57 2.55
N ALA A 134 -14.29 2.08 1.61
CA ALA A 134 -14.65 1.34 0.41
C ALA A 134 -13.43 0.96 -0.42
N SER A 135 -12.49 1.90 -0.62
CA SER A 135 -11.28 1.64 -1.40
C SER A 135 -10.36 0.60 -0.74
N LYS A 136 -10.15 0.70 0.58
CA LYS A 136 -9.27 -0.24 1.32
C LYS A 136 -9.95 -1.58 1.57
N GLY A 137 -11.28 -1.60 1.74
CA GLY A 137 -12.09 -2.81 1.79
C GLY A 137 -12.09 -3.58 0.47
N GLY A 138 -12.06 -2.89 -0.67
CA GLY A 138 -11.85 -3.52 -1.98
C GLY A 138 -10.52 -4.25 -2.07
N ILE A 139 -9.44 -3.64 -1.56
CA ILE A 139 -8.10 -4.27 -1.53
C ILE A 139 -8.11 -5.53 -0.65
N VAL A 140 -8.74 -5.46 0.53
CA VAL A 140 -8.93 -6.63 1.41
C VAL A 140 -9.68 -7.73 0.67
N ALA A 141 -10.83 -7.41 0.08
CA ALA A 141 -11.69 -8.39 -0.58
C ALA A 141 -11.04 -9.07 -1.78
N MET A 142 -10.20 -8.34 -2.55
CA MET A 142 -9.53 -8.89 -3.73
C MET A 142 -8.24 -9.68 -3.41
N THR A 143 -7.75 -9.66 -2.17
CA THR A 143 -6.49 -10.33 -1.80
C THR A 143 -6.54 -11.85 -2.05
N LEU A 144 -7.55 -12.53 -1.50
CA LEU A 144 -7.72 -13.97 -1.64
C LEU A 144 -8.00 -14.44 -3.09
N PRO A 145 -8.93 -13.83 -3.85
CA PRO A 145 -9.18 -14.28 -5.22
C PRO A 145 -7.95 -14.07 -6.11
N ILE A 146 -7.22 -12.95 -6.00
CA ILE A 146 -5.99 -12.74 -6.78
C ILE A 146 -4.91 -13.76 -6.38
N ALA A 147 -4.76 -14.07 -5.08
CA ALA A 147 -3.85 -15.13 -4.63
C ALA A 147 -4.18 -16.49 -5.28
N ARG A 148 -5.46 -16.80 -5.48
CA ARG A 148 -5.90 -18.03 -6.15
C ARG A 148 -5.62 -18.01 -7.65
N ASP A 149 -5.87 -16.87 -8.30
CA ASP A 149 -5.62 -16.70 -9.74
C ASP A 149 -4.13 -16.88 -10.09
N LEU A 150 -3.25 -16.38 -9.22
CA LEU A 150 -1.80 -16.40 -9.46
C LEU A 150 -1.08 -17.62 -8.85
N ALA A 151 -1.78 -18.46 -8.09
CA ALA A 151 -1.20 -19.66 -7.50
C ALA A 151 -0.58 -20.64 -8.53
N PRO A 152 -1.19 -20.91 -9.71
CA PRO A 152 -0.60 -21.81 -10.70
C PRO A 152 0.76 -21.35 -11.26
N ILE A 153 1.06 -20.06 -11.17
CA ILE A 153 2.33 -19.47 -11.63
C ILE A 153 3.26 -19.11 -10.47
N GLY A 154 2.96 -19.56 -9.24
CA GLY A 154 3.86 -19.42 -8.11
C GLY A 154 4.02 -18.00 -7.57
N ILE A 155 3.00 -17.15 -7.68
CA ILE A 155 3.05 -15.79 -7.12
C ILE A 155 2.16 -15.72 -5.89
N ARG A 156 2.72 -15.25 -4.77
CA ARG A 156 1.97 -15.02 -3.53
C ARG A 156 1.38 -13.61 -3.51
N VAL A 157 0.23 -13.45 -2.88
CA VAL A 157 -0.43 -12.16 -2.71
C VAL A 157 -0.82 -11.99 -1.25
N MET A 158 -0.39 -10.89 -0.65
CA MET A 158 -0.66 -10.55 0.74
C MET A 158 -1.11 -9.10 0.84
N THR A 159 -1.79 -8.77 1.93
CA THR A 159 -2.18 -7.40 2.22
C THR A 159 -1.85 -7.05 3.66
N ILE A 160 -1.28 -5.88 3.88
CA ILE A 160 -1.10 -5.30 5.22
C ILE A 160 -2.22 -4.27 5.41
N ALA A 161 -2.88 -4.29 6.56
CA ALA A 161 -3.87 -3.30 6.99
C ALA A 161 -3.30 -2.48 8.15
N PRO A 162 -2.61 -1.35 7.87
CA PRO A 162 -2.02 -0.53 8.91
C PRO A 162 -3.09 0.20 9.73
N GLY A 163 -2.80 0.36 11.02
CA GLY A 163 -3.44 1.33 11.90
C GLY A 163 -2.90 2.75 11.68
N LEU A 164 -2.58 3.44 12.78
CA LEU A 164 -2.05 4.81 12.72
C LEU A 164 -0.51 4.78 12.68
N PHE A 165 0.08 5.34 11.63
CA PHE A 165 1.54 5.38 11.43
C PHE A 165 2.06 6.81 11.29
N GLY A 166 3.26 7.07 11.80
CA GLY A 166 3.97 8.34 11.70
C GLY A 166 4.51 8.61 10.30
N THR A 167 3.63 8.71 9.30
CA THR A 167 3.97 9.10 7.93
C THR A 167 3.78 10.60 7.74
N LEU A 168 4.29 11.17 6.63
CA LEU A 168 4.05 12.57 6.24
C LEU A 168 2.57 13.00 6.31
N LEU A 169 1.65 12.05 6.08
CA LEU A 169 0.21 12.27 6.17
C LEU A 169 -0.24 12.69 7.58
N LEU A 170 0.38 12.14 8.63
CA LEU A 170 0.01 12.39 10.03
C LEU A 170 1.01 13.27 10.78
N THR A 171 2.29 13.28 10.41
CA THR A 171 3.33 14.05 11.10
C THR A 171 3.21 15.56 10.89
N THR A 172 2.40 16.00 9.93
CA THR A 172 2.11 17.43 9.68
C THR A 172 0.94 17.95 10.52
N LEU A 173 0.25 17.07 11.26
CA LEU A 173 -0.81 17.46 12.17
C LEU A 173 -0.24 18.17 13.42
N PRO A 174 -1.02 19.07 14.06
CA PRO A 174 -0.61 19.69 15.32
C PRO A 174 -0.28 18.65 16.38
N GLU A 175 0.74 18.92 17.21
CA GLU A 175 1.25 17.99 18.24
C GLU A 175 0.15 17.44 19.15
N LYS A 176 -0.84 18.26 19.53
CA LYS A 176 -1.99 17.82 20.32
C LYS A 176 -2.81 16.72 19.64
N VAL A 177 -3.01 16.83 18.32
CA VAL A 177 -3.74 15.82 17.53
C VAL A 177 -2.90 14.57 17.41
N HIS A 178 -1.60 14.71 17.16
CA HIS A 178 -0.65 13.59 17.13
C HIS A 178 -0.66 12.79 18.44
N ASN A 179 -0.53 13.47 19.59
CA ASN A 179 -0.51 12.83 20.90
C ASN A 179 -1.86 12.18 21.25
N PHE A 180 -2.97 12.82 20.86
CA PHE A 180 -4.29 12.23 21.00
C PHE A 180 -4.42 10.94 20.19
N LEU A 181 -4.03 10.94 18.92
CA LEU A 181 -4.05 9.75 18.06
C LEU A 181 -3.16 8.63 18.61
N ALA A 182 -1.95 8.96 19.07
CA ALA A 182 -1.06 8.02 19.74
C ALA A 182 -1.71 7.37 20.98
N SER A 183 -2.41 8.14 21.80
CA SER A 183 -3.10 7.62 23.00
C SER A 183 -4.27 6.70 22.71
N GLN A 184 -4.80 6.68 21.48
CA GLN A 184 -5.86 5.74 21.08
C GLN A 184 -5.29 4.34 20.85
N VAL A 185 -3.99 4.19 20.61
CA VAL A 185 -3.34 2.90 20.38
C VAL A 185 -3.10 2.20 21.74
N PRO A 186 -3.65 1.00 21.97
CA PRO A 186 -3.48 0.29 23.23
C PRO A 186 -2.02 -0.02 23.58
N PHE A 187 -1.29 -0.76 22.74
CA PHE A 187 0.13 -1.02 22.95
C PHE A 187 0.84 -1.45 21.65
N PRO A 188 2.01 -0.89 21.32
CA PRO A 188 2.68 0.23 22.00
C PRO A 188 1.89 1.54 21.82
N SER A 189 1.74 2.34 22.88
CA SER A 189 0.90 3.56 22.86
C SER A 189 1.62 4.73 22.17
N ARG A 190 1.76 4.60 20.84
CA ARG A 190 2.35 5.56 19.91
C ARG A 190 1.84 5.30 18.50
N LEU A 191 2.15 6.20 17.58
CA LEU A 191 2.03 5.88 16.16
C LEU A 191 3.05 4.80 15.77
N GLY A 192 2.68 3.95 14.81
CA GLY A 192 3.58 3.00 14.17
C GLY A 192 4.73 3.71 13.47
N ASP A 193 5.93 3.15 13.56
CA ASP A 193 7.10 3.61 12.81
C ASP A 193 7.06 2.97 11.41
N PRO A 194 7.25 3.71 10.30
CA PRO A 194 7.36 3.13 8.96
C PRO A 194 8.33 1.94 8.85
N ALA A 195 9.38 1.88 9.68
CA ALA A 195 10.29 0.74 9.76
C ALA A 195 9.61 -0.55 10.24
N GLU A 196 8.56 -0.48 11.07
CA GLU A 196 7.78 -1.63 11.53
C GLU A 196 6.89 -2.19 10.41
N TYR A 197 6.34 -1.30 9.57
CA TYR A 197 5.66 -1.71 8.34
C TYR A 197 6.64 -2.41 7.40
N ALA A 198 7.82 -1.82 7.18
CA ALA A 198 8.86 -2.42 6.33
C ALA A 198 9.35 -3.78 6.85
N HIS A 199 9.43 -3.96 8.17
CA HIS A 199 9.78 -5.25 8.78
C HIS A 199 8.70 -6.32 8.52
N LEU A 200 7.41 -5.95 8.56
CA LEU A 200 6.34 -6.89 8.19
C LEU A 200 6.37 -7.24 6.70
N VAL A 201 6.67 -6.27 5.83
CA VAL A 201 6.90 -6.51 4.39
C VAL A 201 8.01 -7.55 4.20
N GLN A 202 9.16 -7.37 4.86
CA GLN A 202 10.26 -8.33 4.81
C GLN A 202 9.84 -9.73 5.30
N THR A 203 9.11 -9.79 6.42
CA THR A 203 8.60 -11.06 6.97
C THR A 203 7.70 -11.79 5.97
N ILE A 204 6.84 -11.05 5.24
CA ILE A 204 5.98 -11.61 4.20
C ILE A 204 6.79 -12.15 3.01
N ILE A 205 7.85 -11.44 2.61
CA ILE A 205 8.74 -11.88 1.54
C ILE A 205 9.43 -13.20 1.92
N GLU A 206 9.94 -13.29 3.15
CA GLU A 206 10.75 -14.42 3.62
C GLU A 206 9.93 -15.66 4.01
N ASN A 207 8.68 -15.50 4.43
CA ASN A 207 7.82 -16.61 4.82
C ASN A 207 7.02 -17.15 3.62
N PRO A 208 7.35 -18.36 3.10
CA PRO A 208 6.73 -18.91 1.90
C PRO A 208 5.27 -19.33 2.09
N PHE A 209 4.81 -19.44 3.34
CA PHE A 209 3.47 -19.97 3.65
C PHE A 209 2.42 -18.87 3.83
N LEU A 210 2.84 -17.60 3.86
CA LEU A 210 1.92 -16.46 3.89
C LEU A 210 1.39 -16.18 2.48
N ASN A 211 0.13 -16.51 2.23
CA ASN A 211 -0.55 -16.23 0.97
C ASN A 211 -2.07 -16.05 1.17
N GLY A 212 -2.67 -15.10 0.46
CA GLY A 212 -4.12 -14.87 0.43
C GLY A 212 -4.71 -14.27 1.71
N GLU A 213 -3.90 -13.63 2.54
CA GLU A 213 -4.29 -13.14 3.88
C GLU A 213 -4.05 -11.64 4.06
N VAL A 214 -4.80 -11.04 4.98
CA VAL A 214 -4.67 -9.66 5.43
C VAL A 214 -4.17 -9.59 6.87
N ILE A 215 -3.01 -8.95 7.07
CA ILE A 215 -2.42 -8.79 8.40
C ILE A 215 -2.69 -7.36 8.90
N ARG A 216 -3.41 -7.25 10.02
CA ARG A 216 -3.49 -5.97 10.76
C ARG A 216 -2.15 -5.67 11.42
N LEU A 217 -1.70 -4.44 11.27
CA LEU A 217 -0.50 -3.93 11.94
C LEU A 217 -0.84 -2.59 12.58
N ASP A 218 -1.29 -2.60 13.84
CA ASP A 218 -2.05 -1.47 14.36
C ASP A 218 -1.96 -1.25 15.88
N GLY A 219 -1.16 -2.03 16.60
CA GLY A 219 -1.05 -1.93 18.06
C GLY A 219 -2.34 -2.26 18.80
N ALA A 220 -3.20 -3.11 18.20
CA ALA A 220 -4.50 -3.53 18.70
C ALA A 220 -5.58 -2.42 18.77
N ILE A 221 -5.39 -1.30 18.09
CA ILE A 221 -6.40 -0.24 18.01
C ILE A 221 -7.67 -0.74 17.31
N GLN A 222 -8.82 -0.30 17.82
CA GLN A 222 -10.12 -0.42 17.18
C GLN A 222 -10.68 0.99 17.01
N MET A 223 -10.91 1.40 15.76
CA MET A 223 -11.24 2.81 15.46
C MET A 223 -12.66 3.15 15.93
N GLN A 224 -12.78 4.20 16.73
CA GLN A 224 -14.06 4.74 17.20
C GLN A 224 -14.71 5.60 16.08
N PRO A 225 -16.04 5.80 16.09
CA PRO A 225 -16.74 6.66 15.11
C PRO A 225 -16.16 8.06 14.94
#